data_AF-A0A7C8F9B9-F1
#
_entry.id   AF-A0A7C8F9B9-F1
#
_cell.length_a   1.000
_cell.length_b   1.000
_cell.length_c   1.000
_cell.angle_alpha   90.00
_cell.angle_beta   90.00
_cell.angle_gamma   90.00
#
_symmetry.space_group_name_H-M   'P 1'
#
loop_
_entity.id
_entity.type
_entity.pdbx_description
1 polymer ?
#
loop_
_entity_poly.entity_id
_entity_poly.type
_entity_poly.pdbx_seq_one_letter_code
_entity_poly.pdbx_strand_id
1 'polypeptide(L)'
;MGRGVGSFSGFARSLYSVIIEEEIYEAKTLGEQIDKAVKDSGWEFEDVASFIGVWPITLRRWRQGTHYPTNIRHKRALSMFLGEKLVG
;
A
#
# COMPACT_ATOMS: atom_id res chain seq x y z
N MET A 1 -34.10 53.92 -3.43
CA MET A 1 -33.42 53.83 -2.12
C MET A 1 -32.32 52.80 -2.23
N GLY A 2 -31.07 53.20 -1.99
CA GLY A 2 -29.89 52.37 -2.16
C GLY A 2 -29.23 51.95 -0.85
N ARG A 3 -28.01 51.39 -1.02
CA ARG A 3 -27.03 50.83 -0.06
C ARG A 3 -27.22 49.33 0.21
N GLY A 4 -26.22 48.47 0.07
CA GLY A 4 -24.80 48.71 -0.18
C GLY A 4 -24.07 47.42 -0.57
N VAL A 5 -22.90 47.65 -1.15
CA VAL A 5 -21.97 46.71 -1.77
C VAL A 5 -21.24 45.91 -0.70
N GLY A 6 -21.11 44.59 -0.91
CA GLY A 6 -20.14 43.73 -0.24
C GLY A 6 -19.37 42.96 -1.30
N SER A 7 -18.24 43.53 -1.73
CA SER A 7 -17.22 42.84 -2.51
C SER A 7 -16.43 41.93 -1.60
N PHE A 8 -16.33 40.64 -1.93
CA PHE A 8 -15.11 39.88 -1.72
C PHE A 8 -14.76 39.14 -3.00
N SER A 9 -13.82 39.75 -3.72
CA SER A 9 -12.87 39.09 -4.59
C SER A 9 -12.22 37.88 -3.92
N GLY A 10 -12.02 36.82 -4.69
CA GLY A 10 -10.94 35.86 -4.43
C GLY A 10 -11.41 34.43 -4.20
N PHE A 11 -11.51 33.64 -5.26
CA PHE A 11 -10.41 32.76 -5.65
C PHE A 11 -10.83 31.96 -6.89
N ALA A 12 -10.24 32.30 -8.03
CA ALA A 12 -9.98 31.27 -9.03
C ALA A 12 -9.09 30.21 -8.36
N ARG A 13 -9.57 28.97 -8.27
CA ARG A 13 -8.74 27.77 -8.26
C ARG A 13 -9.70 26.64 -8.65
N SER A 14 -9.73 26.32 -9.94
CA SER A 14 -8.95 25.19 -10.48
C SER A 14 -9.63 23.91 -9.98
N LEU A 15 -10.31 23.12 -10.81
CA LEU A 15 -9.65 22.11 -11.66
C LEU A 15 -8.36 21.54 -11.04
N TYR A 16 -8.29 21.49 -9.69
CA TYR A 16 -7.34 20.67 -8.99
C TYR A 16 -7.96 19.29 -8.89
N SER A 17 -7.66 18.42 -9.84
CA SER A 17 -6.53 17.52 -9.61
C SER A 17 -6.61 16.88 -8.22
N VAL A 18 -7.58 16.00 -8.05
CA VAL A 18 -7.23 14.70 -7.47
C VAL A 18 -6.85 13.85 -8.69
N ILE A 19 -5.83 14.21 -9.47
CA ILE A 19 -4.49 13.63 -9.28
C ILE A 19 -4.52 12.82 -7.99
N ILE A 20 -4.98 11.58 -8.15
CA ILE A 20 -4.45 10.48 -7.38
C ILE A 20 -2.96 10.70 -7.53
N GLU A 21 -2.36 11.31 -6.51
CA GLU A 21 -0.94 11.18 -6.30
C GLU A 21 -0.78 9.66 -6.20
N GLU A 22 -0.48 9.03 -7.34
CA GLU A 22 0.39 7.88 -7.39
C GLU A 22 1.71 8.37 -6.79
N GLU A 23 1.70 8.64 -5.48
CA GLU A 23 2.89 8.59 -4.68
C GLU A 23 3.34 7.15 -4.91
N ILE A 24 4.36 7.03 -5.74
CA ILE A 24 5.11 5.82 -5.96
C ILE A 24 5.70 5.53 -4.59
N TYR A 25 4.90 4.87 -3.75
CA TYR A 25 5.31 4.36 -2.46
C TYR A 25 6.28 3.24 -2.83
N GLU A 26 7.54 3.60 -3.08
CA GLU A 26 8.66 2.69 -3.12
C GLU A 26 8.71 2.09 -1.72
N ALA A 27 8.02 0.97 -1.53
CA ALA A 27 8.10 0.22 -0.30
C ALA A 27 9.56 -0.20 -0.13
N LYS A 28 10.27 0.47 0.79
CA LYS A 28 11.70 0.33 1.00
C LYS A 28 12.03 -1.01 1.66
N THR A 29 11.04 -1.62 2.31
CA THR A 29 11.19 -2.89 3.01
C THR A 29 10.12 -3.90 2.60
N LEU A 30 10.44 -5.20 2.71
CA LEU A 30 9.49 -6.28 2.45
C LEU A 30 8.20 -6.15 3.27
N GLY A 31 8.28 -5.61 4.48
CA GLY A 31 7.11 -5.40 5.32
C GLY A 31 6.17 -4.33 4.80
N GLU A 32 6.72 -3.23 4.30
CA GLU A 32 5.93 -2.19 3.65
C GLU A 32 5.28 -2.71 2.36
N GLN A 33 5.98 -3.57 1.61
CA GLN A 33 5.42 -4.23 0.42
C GLN A 33 4.23 -5.11 0.78
N ILE A 34 4.36 -5.91 1.84
CA ILE A 34 3.27 -6.74 2.36
C ILE A 34 2.10 -5.88 2.82
N ASP A 35 2.34 -4.82 3.61
CA ASP A 35 1.26 -3.96 4.11
C ASP A 35 0.54 -3.21 3.00
N LYS A 36 1.27 -2.75 1.97
CA LYS A 36 0.69 -2.14 0.78
C LYS A 36 -0.19 -3.15 0.03
N ALA A 37 0.35 -4.33 -0.28
CA ALA A 37 -0.41 -5.36 -1.00
C ALA A 37 -1.63 -5.87 -0.23
N VAL A 38 -1.56 -5.98 1.11
CA VAL A 38 -2.72 -6.32 1.95
C VAL A 38 -3.80 -5.23 1.84
N LYS A 39 -3.42 -3.95 1.93
CA LYS A 39 -4.37 -2.83 1.78
C LYS A 39 -4.99 -2.79 0.39
N ASP A 40 -4.17 -2.96 -0.65
CA ASP A 40 -4.61 -2.87 -2.05
C ASP A 40 -5.50 -4.05 -2.45
N SER A 41 -5.26 -5.24 -1.89
CA SER A 41 -6.09 -6.43 -2.13
C SER A 41 -7.40 -6.46 -1.35
N GLY A 42 -7.48 -5.71 -0.23
CA GLY A 42 -8.60 -5.76 0.71
C GLY A 42 -8.71 -7.11 1.46
N TRP A 43 -7.65 -7.92 1.46
CA TRP A 43 -7.62 -9.20 2.15
C TRP A 43 -7.24 -9.03 3.61
N GLU A 44 -7.76 -9.92 4.46
CA GLU A 44 -7.29 -10.00 5.83
C GLU A 44 -5.90 -10.62 5.89
N PHE A 45 -5.13 -10.24 6.90
CA PHE A 45 -3.75 -10.70 7.06
C PHE A 45 -3.63 -12.24 7.15
N GLU A 46 -4.65 -12.88 7.71
CA GLU A 46 -4.75 -14.34 7.87
C GLU A 46 -5.02 -15.06 6.54
N ASP A 47 -5.80 -14.44 5.66
CA ASP A 47 -6.07 -14.94 4.32
C ASP A 47 -4.82 -14.87 3.46
N VAL A 48 -4.07 -13.77 3.55
CA VAL A 48 -2.79 -13.61 2.86
C VAL A 48 -1.77 -14.64 3.33
N ALA A 49 -1.68 -14.88 4.65
CA ALA A 49 -0.82 -15.92 5.20
C ALA A 49 -1.21 -17.31 4.68
N SER A 50 -2.50 -17.60 4.64
CA SER A 50 -3.05 -18.87 4.13
C SER A 50 -2.76 -19.06 2.64
N PHE A 51 -2.91 -18.01 1.83
CA PHE A 51 -2.60 -18.02 0.41
C PHE A 51 -1.12 -18.28 0.12
N ILE A 52 -0.23 -17.65 0.89
CA ILE A 52 1.22 -17.86 0.76
C ILE A 52 1.62 -19.25 1.28
N GLY A 53 0.77 -19.90 2.08
CA GLY A 53 1.01 -21.21 2.68
C GLY A 53 1.89 -21.13 3.93
N VAL A 54 1.79 -20.04 4.69
CA VAL A 54 2.53 -19.84 5.94
C VAL A 54 1.61 -19.55 7.12
N TRP A 55 2.12 -19.78 8.32
CA TRP A 55 1.46 -19.37 9.54
C TRP A 55 1.41 -17.83 9.63
N PRO A 56 0.33 -17.23 10.17
CA PRO A 56 0.23 -15.78 10.35
C PRO A 56 1.41 -15.18 11.13
N ILE A 57 1.92 -15.91 12.13
CA ILE A 57 3.10 -15.48 12.89
C ILE A 57 4.37 -15.37 12.02
N THR A 58 4.51 -16.23 11.01
CA THR A 58 5.63 -16.20 10.06
C THR A 58 5.52 -14.99 9.15
N LEU A 59 4.33 -14.73 8.60
CA LEU A 59 4.09 -13.54 7.78
C LEU A 59 4.32 -12.25 8.59
N ARG A 60 3.92 -12.23 9.87
CA ARG A 60 4.17 -11.09 10.78
C ARG A 60 5.66 -10.85 10.99
N ARG A 61 6.46 -11.91 11.13
CA ARG A 61 7.92 -11.78 11.27
C ARG A 61 8.59 -11.23 10.02
N TRP A 62 8.11 -11.60 8.84
CA TRP A 62 8.55 -11.01 7.57
C TRP A 62 8.16 -9.55 7.47
N ARG A 63 6.94 -9.21 7.87
CA ARG A 63 6.48 -7.83 7.94
C ARG A 63 7.34 -6.96 8.86
N GLN A 64 7.74 -7.50 10.01
CA GLN A 64 8.58 -6.78 10.96
C GLN A 64 10.07 -6.78 10.58
N GLY A 65 10.46 -7.43 9.48
CA GLY A 65 11.86 -7.55 9.06
C GLY A 65 12.74 -8.41 9.98
N THR A 66 12.15 -9.12 10.96
CA THR A 66 12.89 -9.96 11.90
C THR A 66 13.37 -11.27 11.25
N HIS A 67 12.67 -11.73 10.21
CA HIS A 67 12.99 -12.92 9.43
C HIS A 67 12.69 -12.64 7.96
N TYR A 68 13.34 -13.36 7.07
CA TYR A 68 13.07 -13.30 5.64
C TYR A 68 12.59 -14.65 5.12
N PRO A 69 11.77 -14.69 4.06
CA PRO A 69 11.36 -15.95 3.44
C PRO A 69 12.59 -16.64 2.83
N THR A 70 13.01 -17.77 3.39
CA THR A 70 14.15 -18.56 2.86
C THR A 70 13.72 -19.63 1.88
N ASN A 71 12.51 -20.17 2.04
CA ASN A 71 11.97 -21.21 1.18
C ASN A 71 11.54 -20.63 -0.19
N ILE A 72 12.05 -21.21 -1.28
CA ILE A 72 11.75 -20.77 -2.64
C ILE A 72 10.24 -20.81 -2.99
N ARG A 73 9.48 -21.75 -2.41
CA ARG A 73 8.02 -21.82 -2.61
C ARG A 73 7.33 -20.60 -2.01
N HIS A 74 7.73 -20.21 -0.81
CA HIS A 74 7.19 -19.02 -0.15
C HIS A 74 7.61 -17.74 -0.87
N LYS A 75 8.86 -17.63 -1.31
CA LYS A 75 9.33 -16.49 -2.13
C LYS A 75 8.48 -16.34 -3.39
N ARG A 76 8.15 -17.44 -4.08
CA ARG A 76 7.29 -17.42 -5.28
C ARG A 76 5.86 -17.02 -4.96
N ALA A 77 5.23 -17.64 -3.96
CA ALA A 77 3.86 -17.31 -3.59
C ALA A 77 3.72 -15.85 -3.12
N LEU A 78 4.69 -15.36 -2.34
CA LEU A 78 4.75 -13.97 -1.93
C LEU A 78 5.01 -13.03 -3.12
N SER A 79 5.89 -13.39 -4.06
CA SER A 79 6.08 -12.62 -5.30
C SER A 79 4.80 -12.55 -6.15
N MET A 80 4.05 -13.65 -6.23
CA MET A 80 2.76 -13.68 -6.94
C MET A 80 1.73 -12.77 -6.26
N PHE A 81 1.70 -12.76 -4.92
CA PHE A 81 0.82 -11.89 -4.16
C PHE A 81 1.18 -10.40 -4.31
N LEU A 82 2.48 -10.08 -4.28
CA LEU A 82 2.96 -8.70 -4.41
C LEU A 82 2.92 -8.17 -5.85
N GLY A 83 2.81 -9.05 -6.85
CA GLY A 83 2.95 -8.66 -8.27
C GLY A 83 4.39 -8.31 -8.67
N GLU A 84 5.37 -8.51 -7.79
CA GLU A 84 6.78 -8.15 -7.97
C GLU A 84 7.70 -9.36 -7.77
N LYS A 85 8.81 -9.42 -8.49
CA LYS A 85 9.82 -10.46 -8.32
C LYS A 85 10.66 -10.17 -7.08
N LEU A 86 10.49 -10.95 -6.01
CA LEU A 86 11.38 -10.88 -4.86
C LEU A 86 12.78 -11.41 -5.23
N VAL A 87 13.75 -10.51 -5.34
CA VAL A 87 15.16 -10.84 -5.52
C VAL A 87 15.85 -10.76 -4.16
N GLY A 88 16.19 -11.92 -3.61
CA GLY A 88 16.95 -12.08 -2.38
C GLY A 88 17.30 -13.54 -2.16
#